data_AF-A0AA85K1G3-F1
#
_entry.id   AF-A0AA85K1G3-F1
#
_cell.length_a   1.000
_cell.length_b   1.000
_cell.length_c   1.000
_cell.angle_alpha   90.00
_cell.angle_beta   90.00
_cell.angle_gamma   90.00
#
_symmetry.space_group_name_H-M   'P 1'
#
loop_
_entity.id
_entity.type
_entity.pdbx_description
1 polymer ?
#
loop_
_entity_poly.entity_id
_entity_poly.type
_entity_poly.pdbx_seq_one_letter_code
_entity_poly.pdbx_strand_id
1 'polypeptide(L)'
;MTFQMCIFLTTLLIMVKIDKSVAVNCFTCNPCPSPFIPSSYLIRNMTGCGSCAKLDVRGMPTPIRDCVETCDRYTWANKYTQYAYSCCTRNFCNKSQTNYPTYQMIFTILSIICFYMTKSSSKH
;
A
#
# COMPACT_ATOMS: atom_id res chain seq x y z
N MET A 1 20.77 -12.50 -27.95
CA MET A 1 20.33 -13.04 -26.64
C MET A 1 20.83 -12.20 -25.44
N THR A 2 21.84 -11.36 -25.60
CA THR A 2 22.43 -10.52 -24.53
C THR A 2 21.65 -9.23 -24.26
N PHE A 3 21.09 -8.58 -25.30
CA PHE A 3 20.34 -7.32 -25.16
C PHE A 3 19.03 -7.49 -24.36
N GLN A 4 18.30 -8.58 -24.61
CA GLN A 4 17.03 -8.92 -23.94
C GLN A 4 17.24 -9.20 -22.44
N MET A 5 18.35 -9.86 -22.09
CA MET A 5 18.75 -10.13 -20.70
C MET A 5 19.10 -8.84 -19.96
N CYS A 6 19.77 -7.89 -20.62
CA CYS A 6 20.07 -6.59 -20.03
C CYS A 6 18.80 -5.78 -19.76
N ILE A 7 17.80 -5.80 -20.64
CA ILE A 7 16.52 -5.11 -20.44
C ILE A 7 15.73 -5.72 -19.27
N PHE A 8 15.71 -7.05 -19.15
CA PHE A 8 15.06 -7.70 -18.00
C PHE A 8 15.76 -7.37 -16.69
N LEU A 9 17.10 -7.37 -16.67
CA LEU A 9 17.86 -7.04 -15.48
C LEU A 9 17.70 -5.57 -15.09
N THR A 10 17.71 -4.64 -16.05
CA THR A 10 17.50 -3.21 -15.77
C THR A 10 16.08 -2.92 -15.30
N THR A 11 15.06 -3.53 -15.92
CA THR A 11 13.67 -3.39 -15.45
C THR A 11 13.49 -3.97 -14.05
N LEU A 12 14.08 -5.13 -13.74
CA LEU A 12 14.06 -5.70 -12.39
C LEU A 12 14.74 -4.78 -11.37
N LEU A 13 15.91 -4.22 -11.70
CA LEU A 13 16.63 -3.27 -10.86
C LEU A 13 15.87 -1.95 -10.67
N ILE A 14 15.16 -1.48 -11.70
CA ILE A 14 14.31 -0.30 -11.64
C ILE A 14 13.11 -0.57 -10.72
N MET A 15 12.43 -1.71 -10.86
CA MET A 15 11.32 -2.10 -9.97
C MET A 15 11.80 -2.22 -8.52
N VAL A 16 12.93 -2.89 -8.27
CA VAL A 16 13.54 -3.02 -6.92
C VAL A 16 13.97 -1.67 -6.35
N LYS A 17 14.42 -0.73 -7.18
CA LYS A 17 14.73 0.65 -6.75
C LYS A 17 13.48 1.47 -6.46
N ILE A 18 12.41 1.29 -7.22
CA ILE A 18 11.14 2.00 -7.01
C ILE A 18 10.54 1.58 -5.66
N ASP A 19 10.57 0.30 -5.31
CA ASP A 19 10.06 -0.20 -4.02
C ASP A 19 10.79 0.41 -2.82
N LYS A 20 12.08 0.74 -2.95
CA LYS A 20 12.89 1.35 -1.88
C LYS A 20 12.86 2.88 -1.84
N SER A 21 12.34 3.54 -2.87
CA SER A 21 12.51 5.00 -3.04
C SER A 21 11.23 5.83 -2.81
N VAL A 22 10.08 5.19 -2.57
CA VAL A 22 8.82 5.92 -2.31
C VAL A 22 8.61 6.05 -0.81
N ALA A 23 9.43 6.86 -0.17
CA ALA A 23 9.15 7.34 1.18
C ALA A 23 7.85 8.18 1.15
N VAL A 24 6.91 7.86 2.04
CA VAL A 24 5.61 8.55 2.16
C VAL A 24 5.44 9.18 3.52
N ASN A 25 4.61 10.22 3.57
CA ASN A 25 4.22 10.89 4.81
C ASN A 25 2.89 10.33 5.30
N CYS A 26 2.76 10.00 6.58
CA CYS A 26 1.58 9.35 7.14
C CYS A 26 1.05 10.09 8.36
N PHE A 27 -0.26 9.98 8.59
CA PHE A 27 -0.81 10.31 9.91
C PHE A 27 -0.54 9.15 10.87
N THR A 28 -0.18 9.47 12.11
CA THR A 28 0.07 8.49 13.17
C THR A 28 -0.71 8.90 14.42
N CYS A 29 -1.43 7.94 15.01
CA CYS A 29 -2.17 8.10 16.26
C CYS A 29 -2.58 6.75 16.82
N ASN A 30 -2.56 6.62 18.15
CA ASN A 30 -3.00 5.44 18.89
C ASN A 30 -3.44 5.83 20.31
N PRO A 31 -4.74 5.79 20.64
CA PRO A 31 -5.88 5.68 19.72
C PRO A 31 -6.08 6.96 18.89
N CYS A 32 -6.67 6.86 17.70
CA CYS A 32 -7.01 8.06 16.91
C CYS A 32 -8.34 8.68 17.36
N PRO A 33 -8.51 10.01 17.24
CA PRO A 33 -9.79 10.66 17.52
C PRO A 33 -10.89 10.20 16.54
N SER A 34 -12.12 10.15 17.04
CA SER A 34 -13.34 9.91 16.25
C SER A 34 -14.34 11.06 16.50
N PRO A 35 -14.72 11.83 15.47
CA PRO A 35 -14.31 11.73 14.08
C PRO A 35 -12.81 12.06 13.87
N PHE A 36 -12.23 11.54 12.79
CA PHE A 36 -10.82 11.80 12.49
C PHE A 36 -10.61 13.22 11.95
N ILE A 37 -9.91 14.06 12.71
CA ILE A 37 -9.64 15.45 12.37
C ILE A 37 -8.12 15.62 12.23
N PRO A 38 -7.54 15.68 11.01
CA PRO A 38 -6.09 15.74 10.80
C PRO A 38 -5.33 16.85 11.54
N SER A 39 -6.01 17.95 11.86
CA SER A 39 -5.45 19.08 12.62
C SER A 39 -5.52 18.91 14.14
N SER A 40 -6.04 17.78 14.63
CA SER A 40 -6.08 17.48 16.06
C SER A 40 -4.66 17.33 16.62
N TYR A 41 -4.44 17.87 17.82
CA TYR A 41 -3.18 17.73 18.55
C TYR A 41 -2.82 16.27 18.87
N LEU A 42 -3.79 15.35 18.80
CA LEU A 42 -3.59 13.91 19.02
C LEU A 42 -2.97 13.21 17.82
N ILE A 43 -2.84 13.88 16.67
CA ILE A 43 -2.31 13.31 15.43
C ILE A 43 -0.91 13.85 15.19
N ARG A 44 0.00 12.94 14.85
CA ARG A 44 1.36 13.28 14.43
C ARG A 44 1.55 12.95 12.96
N ASN A 45 2.29 13.80 12.26
CA ASN A 45 2.72 13.53 10.89
C ASN A 45 4.11 12.89 10.94
N MET A 46 4.24 11.71 10.36
CA MET A 46 5.52 11.03 10.26
C MET A 46 5.93 10.97 8.79
N THR A 47 7.18 11.29 8.51
CA THR A 47 7.76 11.30 7.17
C THR A 47 8.74 10.14 7.02
N GLY A 48 9.02 9.71 5.79
CA GLY A 48 9.99 8.63 5.56
C GLY A 48 9.43 7.22 5.75
N CYS A 49 8.10 7.05 5.75
CA CYS A 49 7.46 5.75 5.89
C CYS A 49 7.55 4.95 4.58
N GLY A 50 7.64 3.63 4.64
CA GLY A 50 7.44 2.79 3.45
C GLY A 50 5.97 2.63 3.09
N SER A 51 5.06 2.69 4.07
CA SER A 51 3.61 2.67 3.88
C SER A 51 2.87 3.33 5.04
N CYS A 52 1.71 3.91 4.74
CA CYS A 52 0.78 4.40 5.75
C CYS A 52 -0.25 3.32 6.06
N ALA A 53 -0.45 3.02 7.34
CA ALA A 53 -1.40 2.02 7.79
C ALA A 53 -2.57 2.64 8.54
N LYS A 54 -3.72 1.95 8.46
CA LYS A 54 -4.85 2.11 9.38
C LYS A 54 -5.19 0.73 9.92
N LEU A 55 -5.29 0.60 11.24
CA LEU A 55 -5.63 -0.66 11.90
C LEU A 55 -6.93 -0.51 12.67
N ASP A 56 -7.78 -1.50 12.53
CA ASP A 56 -8.98 -1.69 13.33
C ASP A 56 -8.73 -2.90 14.25
N VAL A 57 -8.44 -2.64 15.53
CA VAL A 57 -8.15 -3.69 16.51
C VAL A 57 -9.40 -4.04 17.30
N ARG A 58 -9.68 -5.34 17.45
CA ARG A 58 -10.85 -5.79 18.20
C ARG A 58 -10.75 -5.34 19.66
N GLY A 59 -11.81 -4.68 20.14
CA GLY A 59 -11.88 -4.17 21.51
C GLY A 59 -11.42 -2.72 21.67
N MET A 60 -10.90 -2.08 20.63
CA MET A 60 -10.64 -0.63 20.63
C MET A 60 -11.75 0.13 19.91
N PRO A 61 -12.25 1.23 20.49
CA PRO A 61 -13.39 1.98 19.93
C PRO A 61 -13.02 2.81 18.70
N THR A 62 -11.73 3.11 18.52
CA THR A 62 -11.25 3.91 17.40
C THR A 62 -10.04 3.26 16.73
N PRO A 63 -9.86 3.49 15.42
CA PRO A 63 -8.73 2.93 14.69
C PRO A 63 -7.40 3.50 15.17
N ILE A 64 -6.34 2.76 14.87
CA ILE A 64 -4.95 3.21 14.95
C ILE A 64 -4.52 3.62 13.56
N ARG A 65 -3.65 4.62 13.46
CA ARG A 65 -2.93 4.96 12.24
C ARG A 65 -1.45 4.93 12.51
N ASP A 66 -0.71 4.38 11.56
CA ASP A 66 0.71 4.09 11.76
C ASP A 66 1.55 4.38 10.51
N CYS A 67 2.84 4.57 10.74
CA CYS A 67 3.89 4.75 9.75
C CYS A 67 4.80 3.52 9.83
N VAL A 68 4.82 2.70 8.78
CA VAL A 68 5.55 1.43 8.79
C VAL A 68 6.48 1.33 7.59
N GLU A 69 7.55 0.56 7.74
CA GLU A 69 8.46 0.26 6.64
C GLU A 69 7.81 -0.74 5.67
N THR A 70 7.30 -1.85 6.19
CA THR A 70 6.50 -2.82 5.43
C THR A 70 5.13 -3.00 6.07
N CYS A 71 4.10 -3.12 5.22
CA CYS A 71 2.74 -3.36 5.67
C CYS A 71 2.32 -4.79 5.40
N ASP A 72 2.55 -5.64 6.39
CA ASP A 72 2.38 -7.07 6.30
C ASP A 72 1.48 -7.57 7.44
N ARG A 73 0.98 -8.80 7.30
CA ARG A 73 0.13 -9.41 8.32
C ARG A 73 0.82 -9.50 9.67
N TYR A 74 2.15 -9.55 9.72
CA TYR A 74 2.91 -9.73 10.96
C TYR A 74 3.39 -8.43 11.59
N THR A 75 3.24 -7.28 10.92
CA THR A 75 3.76 -5.98 11.38
C THR A 75 3.28 -5.62 12.80
N TRP A 76 2.06 -6.00 13.17
CA TRP A 76 1.49 -5.73 14.50
C TRP A 76 1.14 -6.98 15.31
N ALA A 77 1.56 -8.17 14.86
CA ALA A 77 1.16 -9.44 15.48
C ALA A 77 1.70 -9.58 16.92
N ASN A 78 2.83 -8.93 17.23
CA ASN A 78 3.39 -8.91 18.58
C ASN A 78 2.63 -7.98 19.55
N LYS A 79 1.82 -7.05 19.03
CA LYS A 79 1.08 -6.06 19.84
C LYS A 79 -0.40 -6.39 19.95
N TYR A 80 -1.00 -6.96 18.91
CA TYR A 80 -2.43 -7.20 18.83
C TYR A 80 -2.70 -8.63 18.36
N THR A 81 -3.62 -9.33 19.01
CA THR A 81 -3.99 -10.71 18.67
C THR A 81 -5.06 -10.79 17.59
N GLN A 82 -5.95 -9.79 17.52
CA GLN A 82 -7.05 -9.73 16.54
C GLN A 82 -7.21 -8.31 16.00
N TYR A 83 -6.82 -8.11 14.74
CA TYR A 83 -6.89 -6.82 14.06
C TYR A 83 -7.10 -6.99 12.56
N ALA A 84 -7.75 -6.01 11.96
CA ALA A 84 -7.74 -5.76 10.53
C ALA A 84 -6.82 -4.57 10.24
N TYR A 85 -6.20 -4.56 9.06
CA TYR A 85 -5.34 -3.47 8.64
C TYR A 85 -5.54 -3.16 7.17
N SER A 86 -5.38 -1.89 6.79
CA SER A 86 -5.30 -1.44 5.42
C SER A 86 -4.12 -0.50 5.24
N CYS A 87 -3.51 -0.54 4.05
CA CYS A 87 -2.27 0.17 3.78
C CYS A 87 -2.22 0.82 2.42
N CYS A 88 -1.39 1.85 2.34
CA CYS A 88 -1.27 2.67 1.15
C CYS A 88 0.05 3.45 1.06
N THR A 89 0.41 3.80 -0.16
CA THR A 89 1.70 4.37 -0.54
C THR A 89 1.57 5.77 -1.13
N ARG A 90 0.60 6.57 -0.66
CA ARG A 90 0.47 7.98 -1.01
C ARG A 90 0.59 8.84 0.24
N ASN A 91 1.09 10.06 0.09
CA ASN A 91 1.16 11.00 1.21
C ASN A 91 -0.22 11.18 1.85
N PHE A 92 -0.27 10.96 3.17
CA PHE A 92 -1.42 11.14 4.06
C PHE A 92 -2.66 10.31 3.66
N CYS A 93 -2.45 9.20 2.93
CA CYS A 93 -3.52 8.38 2.39
C CYS A 93 -4.35 7.66 3.45
N ASN A 94 -3.78 7.41 4.63
CA ASN A 94 -4.49 6.79 5.75
C ASN A 94 -5.49 7.75 6.44
N LYS A 95 -5.78 8.94 5.89
CA LYS A 95 -6.83 9.85 6.37
C LYS A 95 -8.21 9.20 6.44
N SER A 96 -8.65 8.56 5.35
CA SER A 96 -10.05 8.17 5.13
C SER A 96 -10.23 6.75 4.58
N GLN A 97 -9.16 5.97 4.47
CA GLN A 97 -8.99 5.14 3.28
C GLN A 97 -10.10 4.10 3.01
N THR A 98 -10.79 4.32 1.88
CA THR A 98 -11.41 3.32 1.02
C THR A 98 -10.30 2.66 0.17
N ASN A 99 -10.29 1.33 0.10
CA ASN A 99 -9.30 0.57 -0.65
C ASN A 99 -9.44 0.86 -2.16
N TYR A 100 -8.41 1.42 -2.78
CA TYR A 100 -8.30 1.45 -4.25
C TYR A 100 -7.45 0.25 -4.70
N PRO A 101 -7.82 -0.45 -5.79
CA PRO A 101 -7.02 -1.56 -6.29
C PRO A 101 -5.61 -1.09 -6.64
N THR A 102 -4.61 -1.83 -6.16
CA THR A 102 -3.19 -1.58 -6.44
C THR A 102 -2.91 -1.65 -7.95
N TYR A 103 -1.93 -0.87 -8.44
CA TYR A 103 -1.55 -0.87 -9.86
C TYR A 103 -1.24 -2.26 -10.42
N GLN A 104 -0.69 -3.17 -9.60
CA GLN A 104 -0.48 -4.58 -9.97
C GLN A 104 -1.78 -5.31 -10.35
N MET A 105 -2.90 -5.04 -9.67
CA MET A 105 -4.21 -5.63 -10.01
C MET A 105 -4.76 -5.06 -11.31
N ILE A 106 -4.52 -3.78 -11.60
CA ILE A 106 -4.95 -3.16 -12.85
C ILE A 106 -4.15 -3.73 -14.03
N PHE A 107 -2.83 -3.89 -13.87
CA PHE A 107 -1.96 -4.48 -14.90
C PHE A 107 -2.32 -5.93 -15.22
N THR A 108 -2.63 -6.76 -14.22
CA THR A 108 -3.06 -8.15 -14.46
C THR A 108 -4.39 -8.19 -15.21
N ILE A 109 -5.37 -7.37 -14.83
CA ILE A 109 -6.66 -7.26 -15.53
C ILE A 109 -6.46 -6.85 -17.00
N LEU A 110 -5.64 -5.82 -17.26
CA LEU A 110 -5.35 -5.36 -18.62
C LEU A 110 -4.64 -6.43 -19.45
N SER A 111 -3.70 -7.17 -18.86
CA SER A 111 -2.99 -8.25 -19.54
C SER A 111 -3.92 -9.42 -19.95
N ILE A 112 -4.89 -9.75 -19.09
CA ILE A 112 -5.91 -10.76 -19.38
C ILE A 112 -6.81 -10.28 -20.53
N ILE A 113 -7.26 -9.03 -20.49
CA ILE A 113 -8.09 -8.45 -21.57
C ILE A 113 -7.33 -8.49 -22.90
N CYS A 114 -6.06 -8.07 -22.94
CA CYS A 114 -5.22 -8.15 -24.14
C CYS A 114 -5.07 -9.58 -24.66
N PHE A 115 -4.90 -10.57 -23.78
CA PHE A 115 -4.83 -11.98 -24.16
C PHE A 115 -6.13 -12.49 -24.80
N TYR A 116 -7.29 -12.08 -24.29
CA TYR A 116 -8.58 -12.43 -24.91
C TYR A 116 -8.79 -11.76 -26.27
N MET A 117 -8.40 -10.50 -26.42
CA MET A 117 -8.53 -9.77 -27.68
C MET A 117 -7.65 -10.39 -28.78
N THR A 118 -6.40 -10.72 -28.45
CA THR A 118 -5.47 -11.39 -29.40
C THR A 118 -5.92 -12.79 -29.79
N LYS A 119 -6.49 -13.56 -28.84
CA LYS A 119 -7.07 -14.89 -29.13
C LYS A 119 -8.32 -14.82 -30.02
N SER A 120 -9.11 -13.75 -29.92
CA SER A 120 -10.29 -13.53 -30.76
C SER A 120 -9.91 -13.21 -32.21
N SER A 121 -8.89 -12.37 -32.42
CA SER A 121 -8.41 -12.01 -33.76
C SER A 121 -7.67 -13.12 -34.52
N SER A 122 -7.24 -14.20 -33.85
CA SER A 122 -6.57 -15.35 -34.48
C SER A 122 -7.54 -16.42 -35.02
N LYS A 123 -8.86 -16.21 -34.89
CA LYS A 123 -9.89 -17.16 -35.34
C LYS A 123 -10.56 -16.78 -36.68
N HIS A 124 -10.03 -15.78 -37.39
CA HIS A 124 -10.42 -15.43 -38.75
C HIS A 124 -9.27 -15.66 -39.73
#